data_AF-A0A535FSB8-F1
#
_entry.id   AF-A0A535FSB8-F1
#
_cell.length_a   1.000
_cell.length_b   1.000
_cell.length_c   1.000
_cell.angle_alpha   90.00
_cell.angle_beta   90.00
_cell.angle_gamma   90.00
#
_symmetry.space_group_name_H-M   'P 1'
#
loop_
_entity.id
_entity.type
_entity.pdbx_description
1 polymer ?
#
loop_
_entity_poly.entity_id
_entity_poly.type
_entity_poly.pdbx_seq_one_letter_code
_entity_poly.pdbx_strand_id
1 'polypeptide(L)'
;MYSHFRIVLGLVIGISFLMLVLYLGGPNLHAVRIFFPLTGALIGSALVLITVLIPFRQKEDAEPWLGREKLAWILIGCGCVGWSIGECFWRYYVARGQNPFPSLADGGYTTFSPLVFCGLILQPFSGNKAHKRVFLLLDCLIAMGALLSIAWFLLLGPLAQSPAESVLSKVLAIYYPTTDVALLSCVTFLLLRGHNHTNLVAARRISLIVAGIGLSIYAASDFFFNWSQNLGIYMDGTWTDLGWPLGMMTLGIAAYLRRFLPGSATQNTTEKQEKGNVEQFTFGLPQLVPYLLLSVLFLVLALNVFSSDTVQRSIRPVLVIATFIVIGLVIIRQILTMLENRRLVQMQETTLEKLEQVYQDVAKRNADLETGVTHLKEVQTRLANGDVRARAQIRNDDLWPLATGLNLMADRMMRSEQNQRYAQKTMKAISDLSMALEKRRHNTPFVLPASCLESLPELHRLLQLMGLKADAANSTSIPNTPHSVNPATPRPSMPATPRPSIPATPQPTPSSQQQRPTPSLKPWRPTPPRNR
;
A
#
# COMPACT_ATOMS: atom_id res chain seq x y z
N MET A 1 -9.02 -31.05 -3.15
CA MET A 1 -8.01 -30.16 -3.76
C MET A 1 -6.62 -30.26 -3.13
N TYR A 2 -6.48 -30.19 -1.79
CA TYR A 2 -5.22 -30.49 -1.09
C TYR A 2 -4.61 -31.86 -1.44
N SER A 3 -5.44 -32.85 -1.81
CA SER A 3 -4.98 -34.17 -2.28
C SER A 3 -4.19 -34.07 -3.60
N HIS A 4 -4.71 -33.40 -4.64
CA HIS A 4 -3.99 -33.23 -5.92
C HIS A 4 -2.68 -32.47 -5.75
N PHE A 5 -2.68 -31.42 -4.93
CA PHE A 5 -1.48 -30.66 -4.57
C PHE A 5 -0.38 -31.55 -3.98
N ARG A 6 -0.74 -32.38 -2.99
CA ARG A 6 0.20 -33.30 -2.33
C ARG A 6 0.66 -34.42 -3.26
N ILE A 7 -0.21 -34.90 -4.16
CA ILE A 7 0.12 -35.95 -5.12
C ILE A 7 1.18 -35.46 -6.12
N VAL A 8 0.98 -34.29 -6.74
CA VAL A 8 1.94 -33.77 -7.72
C VAL A 8 3.29 -33.50 -7.06
N LEU A 9 3.30 -32.82 -5.90
CA LEU A 9 4.52 -32.54 -5.15
C LEU A 9 5.22 -33.83 -4.72
N GLY A 10 4.46 -34.81 -4.19
CA GLY A 10 4.97 -36.11 -3.77
C GLY A 10 5.53 -36.94 -4.92
N LEU A 11 4.91 -36.86 -6.10
CA LEU A 11 5.39 -37.54 -7.31
C LEU A 11 6.72 -36.95 -7.78
N VAL A 12 6.85 -35.63 -7.86
CA VAL A 12 8.10 -35.00 -8.31
C VAL A 12 9.22 -35.27 -7.32
N ILE A 13 8.97 -35.09 -6.02
CA ILE A 13 9.94 -35.42 -4.96
C ILE A 13 10.30 -36.92 -5.00
N GLY A 14 9.31 -37.79 -5.21
CA GLY A 14 9.51 -39.24 -5.33
C GLY A 14 10.38 -39.60 -6.52
N ILE A 15 10.20 -38.97 -7.68
CA ILE A 15 11.06 -39.16 -8.86
C ILE A 15 12.47 -38.64 -8.58
N SER A 16 12.61 -37.46 -7.98
CA SER A 16 13.93 -36.92 -7.59
C SER A 16 14.66 -37.85 -6.62
N PHE A 17 13.95 -38.41 -5.64
CA PHE A 17 14.51 -39.39 -4.71
C PHE A 17 14.87 -40.71 -5.41
N LEU A 18 14.02 -41.19 -6.33
CA LEU A 18 14.29 -42.37 -7.13
C LEU A 18 15.55 -42.19 -7.98
N MET A 19 15.73 -41.03 -8.64
CA MET A 19 16.95 -40.71 -9.38
C MET A 19 18.20 -40.77 -8.48
N LEU A 20 18.09 -40.25 -7.26
CA LEU A 20 19.18 -40.31 -6.27
C LEU A 20 19.49 -41.75 -5.85
N VAL A 21 18.47 -42.56 -5.54
CA VAL A 21 18.65 -43.98 -5.16
C VAL A 21 19.24 -44.80 -6.30
N LEU A 22 18.76 -44.59 -7.53
CA LEU A 22 19.29 -45.27 -8.71
C LEU A 22 20.73 -44.84 -9.03
N TYR A 23 21.12 -43.61 -8.68
CA TYR A 23 22.52 -43.20 -8.73
C TYR A 23 23.41 -44.00 -7.75
N LEU A 24 22.92 -44.23 -6.53
CA LEU A 24 23.61 -45.03 -5.50
C LEU A 24 23.66 -46.54 -5.81
N GLY A 25 22.79 -47.04 -6.69
CA GLY A 25 22.63 -48.47 -6.99
C GLY A 25 23.74 -49.15 -7.82
N GLY A 26 24.95 -48.58 -7.86
CA GLY A 26 26.13 -49.21 -8.46
C GLY A 26 26.27 -49.05 -9.99
N PRO A 27 27.33 -49.63 -10.59
CA PRO A 27 27.73 -49.39 -11.98
C PRO A 27 26.76 -49.95 -13.03
N ASN A 28 25.96 -50.96 -12.69
CA ASN A 28 25.00 -51.60 -13.61
C ASN A 28 23.85 -50.66 -14.03
N LEU A 29 23.65 -49.55 -13.32
CA LEU A 29 22.62 -48.54 -13.61
C LEU A 29 23.15 -47.36 -14.44
N HIS A 30 24.41 -47.40 -14.88
CA HIS A 30 25.02 -46.32 -15.67
C HIS A 30 24.22 -46.01 -16.95
N ALA A 31 23.79 -47.05 -17.68
CA ALA A 31 22.99 -46.91 -18.89
C ALA A 31 21.64 -46.21 -18.68
N VAL A 32 21.09 -46.24 -17.46
CA VAL A 32 19.85 -45.53 -17.10
C VAL A 32 20.16 -44.09 -16.67
N ARG A 33 21.25 -43.90 -15.91
CA ARG A 33 21.67 -42.60 -15.35
C ARG A 33 21.98 -41.56 -16.42
N ILE A 34 22.54 -41.96 -17.55
CA ILE A 34 22.83 -41.05 -18.68
C ILE A 34 21.58 -40.37 -19.26
N PHE A 35 20.36 -40.87 -18.98
CA PHE A 35 19.10 -40.27 -19.41
C PHE A 35 18.42 -39.43 -18.33
N PHE A 36 18.96 -39.36 -17.11
CA PHE A 36 18.42 -38.51 -16.05
C PHE A 36 18.35 -37.02 -16.42
N PRO A 37 19.36 -36.43 -17.08
CA PRO A 37 19.29 -35.02 -17.44
C PRO A 37 18.11 -34.74 -18.39
N LEU A 38 17.94 -35.57 -19.42
CA LEU A 38 16.84 -35.44 -20.39
C LEU A 38 15.47 -35.62 -19.72
N THR A 39 15.30 -36.70 -18.95
CA THR A 39 14.01 -37.02 -18.32
C THR A 39 13.62 -35.97 -17.28
N GLY A 40 14.55 -35.51 -16.46
CA GLY A 40 14.26 -34.46 -15.47
C GLY A 40 13.99 -33.10 -16.11
N ALA A 41 14.68 -32.74 -17.20
CA ALA A 41 14.40 -31.52 -17.95
C ALA A 41 13.01 -31.53 -18.60
N LEU A 42 12.58 -32.66 -19.16
CA LEU A 42 11.23 -32.85 -19.69
C LEU A 42 10.17 -32.77 -18.59
N ILE A 43 10.41 -33.40 -17.43
CA ILE A 43 9.49 -33.32 -16.28
C ILE A 43 9.40 -31.88 -15.77
N GLY A 44 10.54 -31.21 -15.58
CA GLY A 44 10.60 -29.82 -15.12
C GLY A 44 9.88 -28.86 -16.07
N SER A 45 10.19 -28.93 -17.37
CA SER A 45 9.55 -28.10 -18.40
C SER A 45 8.05 -28.36 -18.51
N ALA A 46 7.62 -29.63 -18.53
CA ALA A 46 6.21 -29.99 -18.55
C ALA A 46 5.49 -29.46 -17.30
N LEU A 47 6.09 -29.61 -16.11
CA LEU A 47 5.50 -29.13 -14.88
C LEU A 47 5.33 -27.60 -14.87
N VAL A 48 6.33 -26.84 -15.30
CA VAL A 48 6.20 -25.37 -15.44
C VAL A 48 5.10 -25.01 -16.43
N LEU A 49 5.16 -25.53 -17.66
CA LEU A 49 4.25 -25.14 -18.73
C LEU A 49 2.81 -25.57 -18.47
N ILE A 50 2.58 -26.79 -17.99
CA ILE A 50 1.25 -27.28 -17.60
C ILE A 50 0.69 -26.40 -16.48
N THR A 51 1.47 -26.09 -15.44
CA THR A 51 1.02 -25.21 -14.35
C THR A 51 0.55 -23.85 -14.85
N VAL A 52 1.25 -23.28 -15.83
CA VAL A 52 0.94 -21.96 -16.39
C VAL A 52 -0.25 -21.99 -17.34
N LEU A 53 -0.42 -23.07 -18.09
CA LEU A 53 -1.47 -23.25 -19.09
C LEU A 53 -2.80 -23.76 -18.50
N ILE A 54 -2.79 -24.39 -17.31
CA ILE A 54 -4.01 -24.85 -16.66
C ILE A 54 -4.96 -23.65 -16.42
N PRO A 55 -6.18 -23.68 -17.01
CA PRO A 55 -7.13 -22.59 -16.86
C PRO A 55 -7.62 -22.50 -15.41
N PHE A 56 -7.90 -21.27 -14.97
CA PHE A 56 -8.47 -21.04 -13.66
C PHE A 56 -9.89 -21.64 -13.61
N ARG A 57 -10.08 -22.72 -12.85
CA ARG A 57 -11.41 -23.27 -12.54
C ARG A 57 -11.86 -22.68 -11.21
N GLN A 58 -13.05 -22.07 -11.16
CA GLN A 58 -13.63 -21.42 -9.96
C GLN A 58 -13.73 -22.32 -8.71
N LYS A 59 -13.57 -23.65 -8.86
CA LYS A 59 -13.59 -24.63 -7.76
C LYS A 59 -12.21 -24.94 -7.18
N GLU A 60 -11.15 -24.34 -7.74
CA GLU A 60 -9.77 -24.53 -7.29
C GLU A 60 -9.25 -23.27 -6.59
N ASP A 61 -8.76 -23.40 -5.35
CA ASP A 61 -7.87 -22.50 -4.58
C ASP A 61 -6.55 -22.20 -5.33
N ALA A 62 -6.63 -21.71 -6.56
CA ALA A 62 -5.48 -21.33 -7.38
C ALA A 62 -5.32 -19.80 -7.39
N GLU A 63 -4.14 -19.31 -7.05
CA GLU A 63 -3.88 -17.87 -7.04
C GLU A 63 -3.76 -17.33 -8.47
N PRO A 64 -4.47 -16.26 -8.87
CA PRO A 64 -4.38 -15.71 -10.23
C PRO A 64 -2.97 -15.19 -10.54
N TRP A 65 -2.53 -15.39 -11.78
CA TRP A 65 -1.29 -14.81 -12.29
C TRP A 65 -1.41 -13.28 -12.35
N LEU A 66 -0.46 -12.56 -11.77
CA LEU A 66 -0.51 -11.09 -11.72
C LEU A 66 0.31 -10.45 -12.84
N GLY A 67 -0.35 -9.68 -13.72
CA GLY A 67 0.31 -8.90 -14.77
C GLY A 67 1.14 -9.77 -15.72
N ARG A 68 2.47 -9.58 -15.71
CA ARG A 68 3.41 -10.31 -16.58
C ARG A 68 3.92 -11.63 -15.99
N GLU A 69 3.39 -12.04 -14.83
CA GLU A 69 3.83 -13.26 -14.16
C GLU A 69 3.57 -14.54 -14.96
N LYS A 70 2.45 -14.59 -15.71
CA LYS A 70 2.20 -15.70 -16.64
C LYS A 70 3.32 -15.81 -17.68
N LEU A 71 3.66 -14.68 -18.31
CA LEU A 71 4.75 -14.61 -19.29
C LEU A 71 6.10 -14.97 -18.67
N ALA A 72 6.35 -14.54 -17.43
CA ALA A 72 7.57 -14.87 -16.70
C ALA A 72 7.79 -16.38 -16.59
N TRP A 73 6.75 -17.12 -16.17
CA TRP A 73 6.83 -18.58 -16.05
C TRP A 73 6.82 -19.30 -17.40
N ILE A 74 6.16 -18.75 -18.44
CA ILE A 74 6.29 -19.28 -19.82
C ILE A 74 7.75 -19.22 -20.26
N LEU A 75 8.44 -18.09 -20.07
CA LEU A 75 9.83 -17.95 -20.45
C LEU A 75 10.74 -18.92 -19.70
N ILE A 76 10.54 -19.10 -18.38
CA ILE A 76 11.26 -20.10 -17.59
C ILE A 76 11.02 -21.51 -18.16
N GLY A 77 9.77 -21.86 -18.47
CA GLY A 77 9.42 -23.15 -19.07
C GLY A 77 10.05 -23.34 -20.44
N CYS A 78 10.04 -22.32 -21.31
CA CYS A 78 10.71 -22.33 -22.61
C CYS A 78 12.23 -22.50 -22.48
N GLY A 79 12.85 -21.91 -21.46
CA GLY A 79 14.27 -22.15 -21.13
C GLY A 79 14.55 -23.62 -20.84
N CYS A 80 13.73 -24.26 -20.01
CA CYS A 80 13.86 -25.70 -19.74
C CYS A 80 13.64 -26.56 -21.00
N VAL A 81 12.73 -26.17 -21.90
CA VAL A 81 12.52 -26.86 -23.19
C VAL A 81 13.75 -26.72 -24.08
N GLY A 82 14.30 -25.51 -24.22
CA GLY A 82 15.52 -25.26 -24.99
C GLY A 82 16.70 -26.07 -24.48
N TRP A 83 16.87 -26.15 -23.16
CA TRP A 83 17.86 -27.02 -22.54
C TRP A 83 17.62 -28.50 -22.87
N SER A 84 16.36 -28.97 -22.81
CA SER A 84 16.00 -30.36 -23.18
C SER A 84 16.33 -30.68 -24.64
N ILE A 85 16.16 -29.72 -25.55
CA ILE A 85 16.56 -29.86 -26.96
C ILE A 85 18.09 -30.00 -27.06
N GLY A 86 18.84 -29.19 -26.31
CA GLY A 86 20.30 -29.32 -26.20
C GLY A 86 20.72 -30.72 -25.76
N GLU A 87 20.04 -31.27 -24.75
CA GLU A 87 20.31 -32.62 -24.25
C GLU A 87 20.04 -33.70 -25.30
N CYS A 88 19.00 -33.55 -26.13
CA CYS A 88 18.77 -34.47 -27.25
C CYS A 88 19.96 -34.48 -28.23
N PHE A 89 20.53 -33.32 -28.54
CA PHE A 89 21.72 -33.23 -29.39
C PHE A 89 22.95 -33.84 -28.70
N TRP A 90 23.16 -33.56 -27.42
CA TRP A 90 24.25 -34.16 -26.65
C TRP A 90 24.18 -35.69 -26.70
N ARG A 91 23.02 -36.28 -26.40
CA ARG A 91 22.82 -37.73 -26.46
C ARG A 91 23.07 -38.30 -27.86
N TYR A 92 22.65 -37.59 -28.90
CA TYR A 92 22.92 -37.98 -30.28
C TYR A 92 24.42 -38.05 -30.58
N TYR A 93 25.21 -37.05 -30.17
CA TYR A 93 26.65 -37.02 -30.38
C TYR A 93 27.40 -38.08 -29.55
N VAL A 94 27.01 -38.28 -28.29
CA VAL A 94 27.58 -39.35 -27.44
C VAL A 94 27.30 -40.73 -28.03
N ALA A 95 26.08 -40.97 -28.53
CA ALA A 95 25.73 -42.22 -29.21
C ALA A 95 26.56 -42.46 -30.49
N ARG A 96 27.12 -41.41 -31.08
CA ARG A 96 28.05 -41.45 -32.22
C ARG A 96 29.52 -41.58 -31.81
N GLY A 97 29.82 -41.68 -30.52
CA GLY A 97 31.19 -41.77 -29.98
C GLY A 97 31.98 -40.46 -30.10
N GLN A 98 31.29 -39.31 -30.23
CA GLN A 98 31.92 -38.00 -30.34
C GLN A 98 31.92 -37.29 -28.98
N ASN A 99 32.93 -36.47 -28.70
CA ASN A 99 32.88 -35.54 -27.57
C ASN A 99 31.94 -34.36 -27.95
N PRO A 100 30.79 -34.21 -27.28
CA PRO A 100 29.77 -33.23 -27.64
C PRO A 100 30.09 -31.80 -27.15
N PHE A 101 31.27 -31.54 -26.59
CA PHE A 101 31.67 -30.19 -26.16
C PHE A 101 32.92 -29.68 -26.90
N PRO A 102 32.85 -28.50 -27.56
CA PRO A 102 31.66 -27.69 -27.85
C PRO A 102 30.88 -28.20 -29.08
N SER A 103 29.55 -28.13 -29.09
CA SER A 103 28.70 -28.57 -30.22
C SER A 103 27.37 -27.81 -30.35
N LEU A 104 26.48 -28.27 -31.24
CA LEU A 104 25.11 -27.76 -31.36
C LEU A 104 24.28 -27.98 -30.08
N ALA A 105 24.68 -28.90 -29.20
CA ALA A 105 24.04 -29.09 -27.90
C ALA A 105 24.10 -27.82 -27.04
N ASP A 106 25.25 -27.13 -27.06
CA ASP A 106 25.45 -25.85 -26.36
C ASP A 106 24.51 -24.76 -26.88
N GLY A 107 24.12 -24.82 -28.17
CA GLY A 107 23.11 -23.93 -28.72
C GLY A 107 21.76 -24.06 -28.01
N GLY A 108 21.37 -25.28 -27.62
CA GLY A 108 20.17 -25.52 -26.82
C GLY A 108 20.36 -25.13 -25.36
N TYR A 109 21.45 -25.55 -24.73
CA TYR A 109 21.74 -25.25 -23.33
C TYR A 109 21.82 -23.75 -23.04
N THR A 110 22.48 -22.99 -23.92
CA THR A 110 22.64 -21.54 -23.77
C THR A 110 21.30 -20.79 -23.75
N THR A 111 20.22 -21.32 -24.31
CA THR A 111 18.89 -20.66 -24.26
C THR A 111 18.27 -20.64 -22.87
N PHE A 112 18.67 -21.56 -21.97
CA PHE A 112 18.13 -21.68 -20.64
C PHE A 112 18.29 -20.38 -19.84
N SER A 113 19.53 -19.93 -19.65
CA SER A 113 19.85 -18.79 -18.81
C SER A 113 19.18 -17.47 -19.20
N PRO A 114 19.21 -17.00 -20.47
CA PRO A 114 18.58 -15.74 -20.85
C PRO A 114 17.05 -15.79 -20.68
N LEU A 115 16.41 -16.91 -21.04
CA LEU A 115 14.96 -17.05 -20.90
C LEU A 115 14.54 -17.09 -19.43
N VAL A 116 15.25 -17.84 -18.58
CA VAL A 116 14.99 -17.89 -17.14
C VAL A 116 15.25 -16.52 -16.50
N PHE A 117 16.35 -15.84 -16.86
CA PHE A 117 16.66 -14.49 -16.36
C PHE A 117 15.59 -13.46 -16.75
N CYS A 118 15.15 -13.47 -18.00
CA CYS A 118 14.01 -12.64 -18.45
C CYS A 118 12.74 -12.97 -17.66
N GLY A 119 12.49 -14.26 -17.40
CA GLY A 119 11.40 -14.72 -16.54
C GLY A 119 11.48 -14.14 -15.13
N LEU A 120 12.65 -14.19 -14.48
CA LEU A 120 12.87 -13.64 -13.15
C LEU A 120 12.65 -12.11 -13.10
N ILE A 121 13.16 -11.35 -14.08
CA ILE A 121 12.96 -9.89 -14.15
C ILE A 121 11.48 -9.51 -14.34
N LEU A 122 10.72 -10.35 -15.05
CA LEU A 122 9.30 -10.10 -15.32
C LEU A 122 8.39 -10.38 -14.12
N GLN A 123 8.92 -10.99 -13.05
CA GLN A 123 8.19 -11.21 -11.80
C GLN A 123 7.58 -9.89 -11.27
N PRO A 124 6.37 -9.91 -10.69
CA PRO A 124 5.64 -8.68 -10.37
C PRO A 124 6.31 -7.82 -9.27
N PHE A 125 6.13 -6.50 -9.28
CA PHE A 125 6.56 -5.63 -8.17
C PHE A 125 5.34 -4.89 -7.59
N SER A 126 5.36 -4.62 -6.28
CA SER A 126 4.41 -3.69 -5.66
C SER A 126 4.81 -2.24 -5.99
N GLY A 127 3.87 -1.38 -6.37
CA GLY A 127 4.12 0.03 -6.71
C GLY A 127 4.68 0.26 -8.12
N ASN A 128 5.57 1.25 -8.29
CA ASN A 128 6.07 1.69 -9.60
C ASN A 128 6.97 0.63 -10.29
N LYS A 129 6.35 -0.15 -11.19
CA LYS A 129 6.88 -1.44 -11.68
C LYS A 129 8.11 -1.30 -12.60
N ALA A 130 8.22 -0.22 -13.36
CA ALA A 130 9.31 -0.04 -14.32
C ALA A 130 10.64 0.32 -13.63
N HIS A 131 10.59 1.26 -12.69
CA HIS A 131 11.75 1.73 -11.94
C HIS A 131 12.40 0.61 -11.13
N LYS A 132 11.60 -0.14 -10.36
CA LYS A 132 12.10 -1.27 -9.55
C LYS A 132 12.79 -2.35 -10.38
N ARG A 133 12.36 -2.56 -11.64
CA ARG A 133 13.01 -3.49 -12.58
C ARG A 133 14.35 -2.99 -13.05
N VAL A 134 14.49 -1.70 -13.38
CA VAL A 134 15.79 -1.11 -13.76
C VAL A 134 16.80 -1.28 -12.63
N PHE A 135 16.39 -1.00 -11.39
CA PHE A 135 17.24 -1.21 -10.23
C PHE A 135 17.58 -2.68 -10.01
N LEU A 136 16.66 -3.61 -10.28
CA LEU A 136 16.97 -5.04 -10.18
C LEU A 136 18.02 -5.43 -11.22
N LEU A 137 17.84 -4.96 -12.46
CA LEU A 137 18.75 -5.24 -13.57
C LEU A 137 20.15 -4.69 -13.29
N LEU A 138 20.25 -3.46 -12.78
CA LEU A 138 21.52 -2.86 -12.34
C LEU A 138 22.17 -3.67 -11.20
N ASP A 139 21.40 -4.07 -10.18
CA ASP A 139 21.93 -4.88 -9.08
C ASP A 139 22.47 -6.23 -9.58
N CYS A 140 21.75 -6.88 -10.50
CA CYS A 140 22.20 -8.11 -11.14
C CYS A 140 23.49 -7.90 -11.95
N LEU A 141 23.57 -6.84 -12.77
CA LEU A 141 24.75 -6.52 -13.58
C LEU A 141 25.97 -6.25 -12.70
N ILE A 142 25.80 -5.51 -11.60
CA ILE A 142 26.88 -5.19 -10.65
C ILE A 142 27.37 -6.47 -9.98
N ALA A 143 26.47 -7.30 -9.47
CA ALA A 143 26.83 -8.58 -8.86
C ALA A 143 27.50 -9.53 -9.86
N MET A 144 26.98 -9.60 -11.09
CA MET A 144 27.54 -10.37 -12.19
C MET A 144 28.97 -9.94 -12.52
N GLY A 145 29.19 -8.64 -12.75
CA GLY A 145 30.53 -8.13 -13.05
C GLY A 145 31.52 -8.33 -11.91
N ALA A 146 31.09 -8.14 -10.66
CA ALA A 146 31.95 -8.32 -9.49
C ALA A 146 32.36 -9.78 -9.28
N LEU A 147 31.39 -10.72 -9.29
CA LEU A 147 31.65 -12.14 -9.11
C LEU A 147 32.39 -12.76 -10.31
N LEU A 148 32.09 -12.32 -11.53
CA LEU A 148 32.86 -12.72 -12.71
C LEU A 148 34.32 -12.29 -12.61
N SER A 149 34.59 -11.09 -12.10
CA SER A 149 35.96 -10.63 -11.90
C SER A 149 36.70 -11.44 -10.84
N ILE A 150 36.02 -11.85 -9.77
CA ILE A 150 36.58 -12.78 -8.77
C ILE A 150 36.89 -14.13 -9.42
N ALA A 151 35.94 -14.70 -10.17
CA ALA A 151 36.13 -15.97 -10.88
C ALA A 151 37.25 -15.88 -11.93
N TRP A 152 37.39 -14.74 -12.60
CA TRP A 152 38.45 -14.46 -13.56
C TRP A 152 39.83 -14.42 -12.90
N PHE A 153 39.94 -13.75 -11.75
CA PHE A 153 41.17 -13.71 -10.98
C PHE A 153 41.61 -15.10 -10.48
N LEU A 154 40.66 -15.90 -9.98
CA LEU A 154 40.97 -17.19 -9.34
C LEU A 154 41.12 -18.36 -10.32
N LEU A 155 40.31 -18.41 -11.39
CA LEU A 155 40.18 -19.61 -12.22
C LEU A 155 40.14 -19.32 -13.73
N LEU A 156 39.24 -18.45 -14.18
CA LEU A 156 38.94 -18.32 -15.62
C LEU A 156 40.05 -17.60 -16.40
N GLY A 157 40.75 -16.65 -15.78
CA GLY A 157 41.86 -15.93 -16.43
C GLY A 157 43.01 -16.86 -16.82
N PRO A 158 43.56 -17.68 -15.89
CA PRO A 158 44.55 -18.69 -16.21
C PRO A 158 44.08 -19.70 -17.28
N LEU A 159 42.85 -20.20 -17.18
CA LEU A 159 42.26 -21.11 -18.18
C LEU A 159 42.17 -20.47 -19.57
N ALA A 160 41.74 -19.22 -19.66
CA ALA A 160 41.57 -18.53 -20.93
C ALA A 160 42.89 -18.36 -21.71
N GLN A 161 44.02 -18.31 -21.00
CA GLN A 161 45.37 -18.25 -21.58
C GLN A 161 45.90 -19.60 -22.03
N SER A 162 45.18 -20.71 -21.77
CA SER A 162 45.57 -22.04 -22.26
C SER A 162 45.57 -22.07 -23.80
N PRO A 163 46.68 -22.49 -24.44
CA PRO A 163 46.79 -22.53 -25.91
C PRO A 163 46.00 -23.67 -26.57
N ALA A 164 45.45 -24.62 -25.80
CA ALA A 164 44.91 -25.88 -26.33
C ALA A 164 43.40 -25.87 -26.67
N GLU A 165 42.68 -24.76 -26.50
CA GLU A 165 41.22 -24.74 -26.65
C GLU A 165 40.69 -23.91 -27.82
N SER A 166 39.60 -24.38 -28.43
CA SER A 166 38.87 -23.65 -29.47
C SER A 166 38.30 -22.33 -28.94
N VAL A 167 38.14 -21.32 -29.80
CA VAL A 167 37.55 -20.02 -29.42
C VAL A 167 36.14 -20.21 -28.85
N LEU A 168 35.36 -21.14 -29.40
CA LEU A 168 34.01 -21.45 -28.93
C LEU A 168 34.02 -22.04 -27.51
N SER A 169 34.95 -22.95 -27.21
CA SER A 169 35.14 -23.51 -25.86
C SER A 169 35.41 -22.40 -24.85
N LYS A 170 36.31 -21.46 -25.18
CA LYS A 170 36.64 -20.32 -24.31
C LYS A 170 35.43 -19.40 -24.06
N VAL A 171 34.64 -19.11 -25.10
CA VAL A 171 33.41 -18.31 -24.97
C VAL A 171 32.40 -19.01 -24.04
N LEU A 172 32.18 -20.31 -24.24
CA LEU A 172 31.25 -21.09 -23.43
C LEU A 172 31.73 -21.24 -21.98
N ALA A 173 33.03 -21.42 -21.76
CA ALA A 173 33.64 -21.48 -20.42
C ALA A 173 33.44 -20.19 -19.62
N ILE A 174 33.34 -19.03 -20.28
CA ILE A 174 33.00 -17.76 -19.64
C ILE A 174 31.47 -17.61 -19.51
N TYR A 175 30.72 -18.03 -20.53
CA TYR A 175 29.27 -17.88 -20.59
C TYR A 175 28.57 -18.57 -19.42
N TYR A 176 28.83 -19.87 -19.19
CA TYR A 176 28.10 -20.65 -18.18
C TYR A 176 28.22 -20.02 -16.77
N PRO A 177 29.43 -19.79 -16.21
CA PRO A 177 29.57 -19.17 -14.89
C PRO A 177 29.00 -17.75 -14.82
N THR A 178 29.12 -16.97 -15.91
CA THR A 178 28.58 -15.60 -15.95
C THR A 178 27.06 -15.60 -15.83
N THR A 179 26.41 -16.51 -16.57
CA THR A 179 24.95 -16.59 -16.56
C THR A 179 24.40 -17.19 -15.27
N ASP A 180 25.09 -18.16 -14.66
CA ASP A 180 24.74 -18.69 -13.33
C ASP A 180 24.71 -17.60 -12.27
N VAL A 181 25.76 -16.78 -12.23
CA VAL A 181 25.83 -15.65 -11.32
C VAL A 181 24.68 -14.67 -11.57
N ALA A 182 24.33 -14.39 -12.83
CA ALA A 182 23.23 -13.51 -13.16
C ALA A 182 21.89 -14.05 -12.63
N LEU A 183 21.63 -15.35 -12.81
CA LEU A 183 20.43 -16.03 -12.31
C LEU A 183 20.34 -16.01 -10.78
N LEU A 184 21.43 -16.41 -10.10
CA LEU A 184 21.50 -16.46 -8.63
C LEU A 184 21.40 -15.06 -8.01
N SER A 185 22.05 -14.06 -8.61
CA SER A 185 21.94 -12.67 -8.17
C SER A 185 20.51 -12.17 -8.33
N CYS A 186 19.87 -12.45 -9.46
CA CYS A 186 18.51 -12.01 -9.74
C CYS A 186 17.50 -12.56 -8.72
N VAL A 187 17.52 -13.88 -8.49
CA VAL A 187 16.62 -14.50 -7.51
C VAL A 187 16.90 -14.02 -6.09
N THR A 188 18.18 -13.81 -5.73
CA THR A 188 18.57 -13.28 -4.41
C THR A 188 18.05 -11.86 -4.20
N PHE A 189 18.25 -10.95 -5.15
CA PHE A 189 17.73 -9.58 -5.05
C PHE A 189 16.20 -9.53 -5.05
N LEU A 190 15.53 -10.41 -5.79
CA LEU A 190 14.08 -10.57 -5.70
C LEU A 190 13.61 -10.99 -4.30
N LEU A 191 14.32 -11.93 -3.66
CA LEU A 191 14.03 -12.37 -2.30
C LEU A 191 14.29 -11.29 -1.25
N LEU A 192 15.38 -10.53 -1.39
CA LEU A 192 15.74 -9.44 -0.47
C LEU A 192 14.76 -8.28 -0.54
N ARG A 193 14.16 -8.01 -1.70
CA ARG A 193 13.20 -6.91 -1.90
C ARG A 193 11.74 -7.25 -1.53
N GLY A 194 11.43 -8.52 -1.28
CA GLY A 194 10.06 -9.01 -1.05
C GLY A 194 9.52 -8.91 0.39
N HIS A 195 10.04 -8.03 1.24
CA HIS A 195 9.83 -8.08 2.70
C HIS A 195 8.46 -7.59 3.23
N ASN A 196 7.40 -7.52 2.41
CA ASN A 196 6.10 -7.03 2.86
C ASN A 196 5.18 -8.16 3.35
N HIS A 197 4.63 -8.01 4.56
CA HIS A 197 3.89 -9.01 5.34
C HIS A 197 2.45 -9.28 4.88
N THR A 198 2.20 -9.51 3.59
CA THR A 198 0.87 -9.97 3.12
C THR A 198 0.91 -11.45 2.71
N ASN A 199 -0.18 -12.19 2.94
CA ASN A 199 -0.24 -13.65 2.68
C ASN A 199 -0.01 -14.00 1.19
N LEU A 200 -0.43 -13.13 0.26
CA LEU A 200 -0.13 -13.25 -1.17
C LEU A 200 1.37 -13.14 -1.48
N VAL A 201 2.12 -12.43 -0.64
CA VAL A 201 3.58 -12.32 -0.74
C VAL A 201 4.26 -13.59 -0.20
N ALA A 202 3.65 -14.31 0.75
CA ALA A 202 4.23 -15.53 1.31
C ALA A 202 4.35 -16.67 0.28
N ALA A 203 3.28 -16.99 -0.46
CA ALA A 203 3.32 -18.04 -1.48
C ALA A 203 4.33 -17.72 -2.60
N ARG A 204 4.41 -16.46 -2.99
CA ARG A 204 5.38 -15.98 -3.95
C ARG A 204 6.82 -16.03 -3.44
N ARG A 205 7.05 -15.67 -2.17
CA ARG A 205 8.36 -15.76 -1.54
C ARG A 205 8.82 -17.21 -1.44
N ILE A 206 7.94 -18.13 -1.04
CA ILE A 206 8.24 -19.58 -1.00
C ILE A 206 8.59 -20.07 -2.41
N SER A 207 7.79 -19.73 -3.42
CA SER A 207 8.09 -20.06 -4.81
C SER A 207 9.48 -19.54 -5.24
N LEU A 208 9.82 -18.29 -4.92
CA LEU A 208 11.14 -17.73 -5.25
C LEU A 208 12.29 -18.39 -4.46
N ILE A 209 12.07 -18.80 -3.21
CA ILE A 209 13.05 -19.56 -2.43
C ILE A 209 13.31 -20.91 -3.10
N VAL A 210 12.23 -21.62 -3.46
CA VAL A 210 12.34 -22.93 -4.14
C VAL A 210 12.99 -22.77 -5.51
N ALA A 211 12.64 -21.72 -6.28
CA ALA A 211 13.31 -21.41 -7.53
C ALA A 211 14.79 -21.11 -7.33
N GLY A 212 15.14 -20.37 -6.28
CA GLY A 212 16.53 -20.09 -5.91
C GLY A 212 17.30 -21.36 -5.55
N ILE A 213 16.70 -22.28 -4.79
CA ILE A 213 17.30 -23.59 -4.49
C ILE A 213 17.53 -24.37 -5.79
N GLY A 214 16.54 -24.42 -6.68
CA GLY A 214 16.67 -25.10 -7.97
C GLY A 214 17.80 -24.54 -8.83
N LEU A 215 17.90 -23.21 -8.91
CA LEU A 215 18.98 -22.53 -9.64
C LEU A 215 20.35 -22.73 -9.00
N SER A 216 20.43 -22.80 -7.67
CA SER A 216 21.70 -23.11 -6.98
C SER A 216 22.17 -24.53 -7.26
N ILE A 217 21.25 -25.50 -7.30
CA ILE A 217 21.57 -26.90 -7.66
C ILE A 217 22.04 -26.97 -9.12
N TYR A 218 21.36 -26.24 -10.02
CA TYR A 218 21.74 -26.13 -11.43
C TYR A 218 23.14 -25.53 -11.60
N ALA A 219 23.39 -24.36 -11.02
CA ALA A 219 24.68 -23.66 -11.12
C ALA A 219 25.84 -24.45 -10.48
N ALA A 220 25.58 -25.21 -9.41
CA ALA A 220 26.58 -26.09 -8.83
C ALA A 220 26.99 -27.19 -9.83
N SER A 221 26.01 -27.77 -10.53
CA SER A 221 26.25 -28.76 -11.59
C SER A 221 27.10 -28.18 -12.72
N ASP A 222 26.76 -26.99 -13.22
CA ASP A 222 27.55 -26.27 -14.24
C ASP A 222 28.99 -26.03 -13.80
N PHE A 223 29.19 -25.60 -12.55
CA PHE A 223 30.54 -25.41 -11.99
C PHE A 223 31.34 -26.72 -11.95
N PHE A 224 30.75 -27.80 -11.44
CA PHE A 224 31.44 -29.09 -11.35
C PHE A 224 31.66 -29.73 -12.73
N PHE A 225 30.75 -29.53 -13.68
CA PHE A 225 30.95 -29.92 -15.07
C PHE A 225 32.15 -29.19 -15.66
N ASN A 226 32.18 -27.87 -15.56
CA ASN A 226 33.30 -27.08 -16.11
C ASN A 226 34.63 -27.48 -15.45
N TRP A 227 34.65 -27.63 -14.12
CA TRP A 227 35.83 -28.08 -13.39
C TRP A 227 36.33 -29.46 -13.85
N SER A 228 35.44 -30.44 -13.96
CA SER A 228 35.81 -31.81 -14.36
C SER A 228 36.16 -31.93 -15.84
N GLN A 229 35.53 -31.15 -16.71
CA GLN A 229 35.86 -31.04 -18.13
C GLN A 229 37.26 -30.48 -18.34
N ASN A 230 37.62 -29.40 -17.63
CA ASN A 230 38.95 -28.80 -17.73
C ASN A 230 40.07 -29.76 -17.26
N LEU A 231 39.78 -30.62 -16.29
CA LEU A 231 40.71 -31.67 -15.85
C LEU A 231 40.73 -32.90 -16.77
N GLY A 232 39.84 -32.97 -17.77
CA GLY A 232 39.70 -34.13 -18.66
C GLY A 232 39.18 -35.39 -17.97
N ILE A 233 38.56 -35.26 -16.79
CA ILE A 233 38.07 -36.37 -15.97
C ILE A 233 36.54 -36.48 -15.97
N TYR A 234 35.84 -35.62 -16.72
CA TYR A 234 34.40 -35.67 -16.80
C TYR A 234 33.94 -36.99 -17.44
N MET A 235 32.93 -37.59 -16.83
CA MET A 235 32.25 -38.77 -17.33
C MET A 235 30.74 -38.55 -17.25
N ASP A 236 30.05 -39.00 -18.30
CA ASP A 236 28.60 -39.01 -18.36
C ASP A 236 28.00 -39.93 -17.28
N GLY A 237 26.81 -39.57 -16.81
CA GLY A 237 26.06 -40.26 -15.77
C GLY A 237 26.61 -40.06 -14.36
N THR A 238 27.48 -39.09 -14.11
CA THR A 238 28.06 -38.82 -12.78
C THR A 238 27.13 -38.01 -11.89
N TRP A 239 27.54 -37.73 -10.64
CA TRP A 239 26.73 -36.94 -9.71
C TRP A 239 26.54 -35.50 -10.20
N THR A 240 27.47 -34.99 -11.01
CA THR A 240 27.35 -33.70 -11.69
C THR A 240 26.06 -33.66 -12.49
N ASP A 241 25.76 -34.71 -13.26
CA ASP A 241 24.61 -34.77 -14.17
C ASP A 241 23.25 -34.87 -13.45
N LEU A 242 23.22 -35.10 -12.14
CA LEU A 242 22.00 -35.06 -11.34
C LEU A 242 21.53 -33.63 -11.05
N GLY A 243 22.45 -32.66 -11.03
CA GLY A 243 22.10 -31.30 -10.59
C GLY A 243 21.19 -30.57 -11.57
N TRP A 244 21.46 -30.62 -12.88
CA TRP A 244 20.58 -30.00 -13.89
C TRP A 244 19.12 -30.48 -13.83
N PRO A 245 18.82 -31.80 -13.91
CA PRO A 245 17.45 -32.27 -13.85
C PRO A 245 16.77 -31.92 -12.52
N LEU A 246 17.47 -32.07 -11.39
CA LEU A 246 16.94 -31.69 -10.08
C LEU A 246 16.64 -30.19 -10.00
N GLY A 247 17.51 -29.33 -10.55
CA GLY A 247 17.31 -27.89 -10.60
C GLY A 247 16.07 -27.50 -11.40
N MET A 248 15.91 -28.05 -12.60
CA MET A 248 14.76 -27.78 -13.48
C MET A 248 13.44 -28.36 -12.93
N MET A 249 13.46 -29.55 -12.34
CA MET A 249 12.29 -30.11 -11.64
C MET A 249 11.90 -29.23 -10.46
N THR A 250 12.88 -28.71 -9.71
CA THR A 250 12.66 -27.78 -8.61
C THR A 250 12.07 -26.45 -9.09
N LEU A 251 12.46 -25.95 -10.26
CA LEU A 251 11.81 -24.79 -10.91
C LEU A 251 10.34 -25.09 -11.27
N GLY A 252 10.04 -26.31 -11.72
CA GLY A 252 8.67 -26.78 -11.90
C GLY A 252 7.87 -26.78 -10.60
N ILE A 253 8.45 -27.27 -9.51
CA ILE A 253 7.84 -27.20 -8.17
C ILE A 253 7.61 -25.74 -7.77
N ALA A 254 8.57 -24.85 -8.02
CA ALA A 254 8.42 -23.43 -7.71
C ALA A 254 7.23 -22.80 -8.45
N ALA A 255 7.04 -23.09 -9.73
CA ALA A 255 5.88 -22.65 -10.51
C ALA A 255 4.57 -23.20 -9.91
N TYR A 256 4.57 -24.50 -9.57
CA TYR A 256 3.42 -25.19 -8.99
C TYR A 256 3.01 -24.60 -7.63
N LEU A 257 3.99 -24.40 -6.73
CA LEU A 257 3.78 -23.75 -5.44
C LEU A 257 3.27 -22.31 -5.60
N ARG A 258 3.76 -21.56 -6.61
CA ARG A 258 3.26 -20.20 -6.84
C ARG A 258 1.75 -20.16 -7.13
N ARG A 259 1.27 -21.17 -7.87
CA ARG A 259 -0.09 -21.25 -8.38
C ARG A 259 -1.07 -21.86 -7.38
N PHE A 260 -0.65 -22.90 -6.64
CA PHE A 260 -1.54 -23.74 -5.85
C PHE A 260 -1.24 -23.76 -4.34
N LEU A 261 -0.20 -23.05 -3.87
CA LEU A 261 -0.02 -22.90 -2.43
C LEU A 261 -1.10 -21.94 -1.91
N PRO A 262 -1.98 -22.40 -0.99
CA PRO A 262 -3.06 -21.56 -0.50
C PRO A 262 -2.47 -20.36 0.26
N GLY A 263 -2.72 -19.15 -0.23
CA GLY A 263 -2.64 -17.97 0.63
C GLY A 263 -3.71 -18.16 1.70
N SER A 264 -3.37 -18.09 2.99
CA SER A 264 -4.39 -18.21 4.06
C SER A 264 -5.50 -17.19 3.84
N ALA A 265 -6.59 -17.65 3.23
CA ALA A 265 -7.83 -16.94 3.04
C ALA A 265 -8.74 -17.31 4.22
N THR A 266 -8.45 -16.73 5.38
CA THR A 266 -9.42 -16.62 6.46
C THR A 266 -9.32 -15.23 7.09
N GLN A 267 -10.24 -14.37 6.64
CA GLN A 267 -10.88 -13.28 7.38
C GLN A 267 -10.05 -12.01 7.70
N ASN A 268 -10.64 -10.85 7.35
CA ASN A 268 -10.35 -9.46 7.82
C ASN A 268 -9.63 -8.50 6.85
N THR A 269 -9.91 -8.54 5.54
CA THR A 269 -9.29 -7.60 4.57
C THR A 269 -10.21 -6.51 4.01
N THR A 270 -11.28 -6.12 4.71
CA THR A 270 -12.08 -4.93 4.35
C THR A 270 -11.88 -3.75 5.33
N GLU A 271 -11.15 -3.91 6.44
CA GLU A 271 -10.98 -2.83 7.45
C GLU A 271 -9.52 -2.40 7.71
N LYS A 272 -8.54 -3.01 7.04
CA LYS A 272 -7.11 -2.67 7.22
C LYS A 272 -6.45 -1.98 6.03
N GLN A 273 -7.25 -1.50 5.07
CA GLN A 273 -6.74 -0.77 3.89
C GLN A 273 -6.45 0.71 4.13
N GLU A 274 -6.74 1.28 5.31
CA GLU A 274 -6.55 2.72 5.57
C GLU A 274 -5.61 3.09 6.74
N LYS A 275 -5.06 2.13 7.49
CA LYS A 275 -3.99 2.48 8.43
C LYS A 275 -2.67 2.57 7.68
N GLY A 276 -2.31 3.81 7.33
CA GLY A 276 -1.08 4.22 6.68
C GLY A 276 0.09 3.33 7.04
N ASN A 277 0.45 2.43 6.11
CA ASN A 277 1.77 1.86 6.10
C ASN A 277 2.70 3.00 5.69
N VAL A 278 3.22 3.70 6.69
CA VAL A 278 4.58 4.20 6.62
C VAL A 278 5.39 2.98 6.17
N GLU A 279 5.79 2.95 4.90
CA GLU A 279 6.85 2.05 4.45
C GLU A 279 8.00 2.36 5.40
N GLN A 280 8.16 1.55 6.46
CA GLN A 280 9.36 1.56 7.26
C GLN A 280 10.44 1.11 6.28
N PHE A 281 11.04 2.11 5.62
CA PHE A 281 12.29 2.01 4.89
C PHE A 281 13.34 1.70 5.94
N THR A 282 13.36 0.46 6.41
CA THR A 282 14.52 -0.11 7.05
C THR A 282 15.60 -0.04 5.98
N PHE A 283 16.66 0.75 6.21
CA PHE A 283 17.87 0.73 5.39
C PHE A 283 18.27 -0.73 5.19
N GLY A 284 17.91 -1.27 4.03
CA GLY A 284 17.85 -2.71 3.85
C GLY A 284 19.24 -3.23 3.52
N LEU A 285 19.61 -4.38 4.10
CA LEU A 285 20.67 -5.26 3.61
C LEU A 285 20.86 -5.24 2.06
N PRO A 286 19.80 -5.28 1.21
CA PRO A 286 19.96 -5.19 -0.25
C PRO A 286 20.64 -3.93 -0.79
N GLN A 287 20.65 -2.82 -0.03
CA GLN A 287 21.30 -1.58 -0.45
C GLN A 287 22.82 -1.67 -0.27
N LEU A 288 23.28 -2.38 0.77
CA LEU A 288 24.70 -2.59 1.10
C LEU A 288 25.37 -3.64 0.22
N VAL A 289 24.61 -4.65 -0.26
CA VAL A 289 25.17 -5.80 -1.01
C VAL A 289 26.03 -5.35 -2.21
N PRO A 290 25.58 -4.46 -3.11
CA PRO A 290 26.41 -4.05 -4.26
C PRO A 290 27.66 -3.26 -3.88
N TYR A 291 27.64 -2.53 -2.76
CA TYR A 291 28.83 -1.84 -2.24
C TYR A 291 29.82 -2.82 -1.64
N LEU A 292 29.35 -3.85 -0.93
CA LEU A 292 30.20 -4.93 -0.43
C LEU A 292 30.88 -5.66 -1.59
N LEU A 293 30.11 -6.03 -2.62
CA LEU A 293 30.63 -6.64 -3.85
C LEU A 293 31.69 -5.75 -4.54
N LEU A 294 31.46 -4.44 -4.59
CA LEU A 294 32.43 -3.48 -5.13
C LEU A 294 33.71 -3.42 -4.29
N SER A 295 33.61 -3.44 -2.96
CA SER A 295 34.77 -3.46 -2.07
C SER A 295 35.61 -4.73 -2.25
N VAL A 296 34.96 -5.89 -2.39
CA VAL A 296 35.64 -7.16 -2.68
C VAL A 296 36.30 -7.12 -4.06
N LEU A 297 35.63 -6.56 -5.07
CA LEU A 297 36.20 -6.39 -6.40
C LEU A 297 37.47 -5.52 -6.38
N PHE A 298 37.43 -4.41 -5.65
CA PHE A 298 38.59 -3.53 -5.50
C PHE A 298 39.74 -4.22 -4.78
N LEU A 299 39.45 -5.01 -3.74
CA LEU A 299 40.44 -5.84 -3.05
C LEU A 299 41.10 -6.84 -4.00
N VAL A 300 40.32 -7.53 -4.83
CA VAL A 300 40.82 -8.50 -5.82
C VAL A 300 41.72 -7.81 -6.85
N LEU A 301 41.31 -6.65 -7.34
CA LEU A 301 42.13 -5.86 -8.26
C LEU A 301 43.44 -5.41 -7.60
N ALA A 302 43.38 -4.94 -6.34
CA ALA A 302 44.58 -4.56 -5.60
C ALA A 302 45.54 -5.75 -5.45
N LEU A 303 45.05 -6.92 -5.01
CA LEU A 303 45.84 -8.13 -4.91
C LEU A 303 46.48 -8.52 -6.26
N ASN A 304 45.74 -8.42 -7.37
CA ASN A 304 46.28 -8.69 -8.71
C ASN A 304 47.35 -7.68 -9.14
N VAL A 305 47.20 -6.40 -8.77
CA VAL A 305 48.18 -5.34 -9.08
C VAL A 305 49.48 -5.57 -8.32
N PHE A 306 49.39 -5.95 -7.03
CA PHE A 306 50.55 -6.25 -6.19
C PHE A 306 51.18 -7.62 -6.48
N SER A 307 50.45 -8.54 -7.10
CA SER A 307 51.00 -9.82 -7.53
C SER A 307 52.08 -9.63 -8.61
N SER A 308 53.23 -10.25 -8.39
CA SER A 308 54.37 -10.25 -9.32
C SER A 308 54.28 -11.36 -10.37
N ASP A 309 53.26 -12.23 -10.31
CA ASP A 309 53.08 -13.35 -11.24
C ASP A 309 52.88 -12.90 -12.69
N THR A 310 53.61 -13.55 -13.62
CA THR A 310 53.55 -13.27 -15.06
C THR A 310 52.17 -13.61 -15.66
N VAL A 311 51.56 -14.71 -15.22
CA VAL A 311 50.20 -15.12 -15.63
C VAL A 311 49.18 -14.07 -15.17
N GLN A 312 49.30 -13.59 -13.94
CA GLN A 312 48.39 -12.59 -13.38
C GLN A 312 48.50 -11.23 -14.07
N ARG A 313 49.68 -10.84 -14.56
CA ARG A 313 49.86 -9.62 -15.37
C ARG A 313 49.13 -9.71 -16.72
N SER A 314 49.10 -10.87 -17.35
CA SER A 314 48.45 -11.06 -18.65
C SER A 314 46.92 -10.92 -18.58
N ILE A 315 46.31 -11.34 -17.46
CA ILE A 315 44.85 -11.28 -17.24
C ILE A 315 44.36 -9.93 -16.69
N ARG A 316 45.28 -9.07 -16.23
CA ARG A 316 45.00 -7.77 -15.58
C ARG A 316 44.16 -6.81 -16.42
N PRO A 317 44.36 -6.66 -17.75
CA PRO A 317 43.55 -5.72 -18.54
C PRO A 317 42.05 -6.01 -18.46
N VAL A 318 41.68 -7.30 -18.49
CA VAL A 318 40.27 -7.72 -18.39
C VAL A 318 39.67 -7.34 -17.03
N LEU A 319 40.41 -7.56 -15.94
CA LEU A 319 39.99 -7.18 -14.58
C LEU A 319 39.81 -5.67 -14.44
N VAL A 320 40.71 -4.88 -15.03
CA VAL A 320 40.63 -3.41 -15.00
C VAL A 320 39.38 -2.92 -15.75
N ILE A 321 39.14 -3.44 -16.96
CA ILE A 321 37.96 -3.09 -17.76
C ILE A 321 36.68 -3.50 -17.04
N ALA A 322 36.61 -4.72 -16.53
CA ALA A 322 35.46 -5.19 -15.76
C ALA A 322 35.20 -4.31 -14.53
N THR A 323 36.26 -3.88 -13.83
CA THR A 323 36.15 -2.97 -12.68
C THR A 323 35.58 -1.61 -13.08
N PHE A 324 36.05 -1.01 -14.18
CA PHE A 324 35.50 0.25 -14.68
C PHE A 324 34.02 0.12 -15.07
N ILE A 325 33.63 -0.98 -15.71
CA ILE A 325 32.22 -1.24 -16.05
C ILE A 325 31.37 -1.33 -14.79
N VAL A 326 31.81 -2.08 -13.77
CA VAL A 326 31.08 -2.21 -12.50
C VAL A 326 30.99 -0.87 -11.77
N ILE A 327 32.07 -0.09 -11.72
CA ILE A 327 32.06 1.26 -11.15
C ILE A 327 31.04 2.15 -11.87
N GLY A 328 31.04 2.15 -13.22
CA GLY A 328 30.08 2.90 -14.02
C GLY A 328 28.62 2.52 -13.70
N LEU A 329 28.34 1.22 -13.60
CA LEU A 329 27.01 0.71 -13.22
C LEU A 329 26.61 1.15 -11.81
N VAL A 330 27.54 1.13 -10.84
CA VAL A 330 27.30 1.60 -9.47
C VAL A 330 27.02 3.11 -9.45
N ILE A 331 27.76 3.91 -10.23
CA ILE A 331 27.51 5.35 -10.35
C ILE A 331 26.12 5.61 -10.92
N ILE A 332 25.73 4.91 -12.00
CA ILE A 332 24.39 5.02 -12.59
C ILE A 332 23.33 4.65 -11.55
N ARG A 333 23.50 3.53 -10.84
CA ARG A 333 22.61 3.11 -9.75
C ARG A 333 22.50 4.18 -8.66
N GLN A 334 23.62 4.80 -8.29
CA GLN A 334 23.66 5.82 -7.24
C GLN A 334 22.98 7.12 -7.67
N ILE A 335 23.17 7.55 -8.93
CA ILE A 335 22.47 8.71 -9.49
C ILE A 335 20.96 8.45 -9.49
N LEU A 336 20.52 7.29 -9.96
CA LEU A 336 19.09 6.94 -9.94
C LEU A 336 18.52 6.89 -8.52
N THR A 337 19.30 6.37 -7.56
CA THR A 337 18.91 6.35 -6.13
C THR A 337 18.76 7.76 -5.59
N MET A 338 19.68 8.66 -5.93
CA MET A 338 19.62 10.06 -5.51
C MET A 338 18.42 10.81 -6.10
N LEU A 339 18.10 10.55 -7.38
CA LEU A 339 16.91 11.10 -8.04
C LEU A 339 15.62 10.59 -7.38
N GLU A 340 15.57 9.31 -6.99
CA GLU A 340 14.44 8.73 -6.26
C GLU A 340 14.32 9.35 -4.87
N ASN A 341 15.43 9.50 -4.14
CA ASN A 341 15.42 10.11 -2.82
C ASN A 341 14.90 11.56 -2.86
N ARG A 342 15.32 12.36 -3.85
CA ARG A 342 14.78 13.72 -4.04
C ARG A 342 13.27 13.72 -4.30
N ARG A 343 12.79 12.82 -5.15
CA ARG A 343 11.35 12.69 -5.44
C ARG A 343 10.55 12.27 -4.20
N LEU A 344 11.11 11.37 -3.38
CA LEU A 344 10.48 10.94 -2.14
C LEU A 344 10.38 12.07 -1.11
N VAL A 345 11.44 12.86 -0.97
CA VAL A 345 11.45 14.05 -0.09
C VAL A 345 10.37 15.05 -0.52
N GLN A 346 10.29 15.37 -1.82
CA GLN A 346 9.23 16.26 -2.35
C GLN A 346 7.82 15.72 -2.08
N MET A 347 7.62 14.40 -2.21
CA MET A 347 6.34 13.78 -1.90
C MET A 347 5.99 13.87 -0.41
N GLN A 348 6.98 13.79 0.48
CA GLN A 348 6.78 13.97 1.92
C GLN A 348 6.38 15.40 2.26
N GLU A 349 7.06 16.40 1.68
CA GLU A 349 6.73 17.82 1.89
C GLU A 349 5.29 18.11 1.46
N THR A 350 4.89 17.70 0.26
CA THR A 350 3.50 17.91 -0.22
C THR A 350 2.45 17.17 0.61
N THR A 351 2.81 16.02 1.20
CA THR A 351 1.91 15.29 2.10
C THR A 351 1.78 15.99 3.45
N LEU A 352 2.88 16.55 3.98
CA LEU A 352 2.87 17.35 5.20
C LEU A 352 2.06 18.63 5.03
N GLU A 353 2.23 19.36 3.92
CA GLU A 353 1.45 20.55 3.59
C GLU A 353 -0.06 20.27 3.57
N LYS A 354 -0.48 19.17 2.93
CA LYS A 354 -1.89 18.73 2.94
C LYS A 354 -2.38 18.40 4.33
N LEU A 355 -1.54 17.77 5.15
CA LEU A 355 -1.88 17.45 6.53
C LEU A 355 -2.11 18.73 7.34
N GLU A 356 -1.22 19.72 7.19
CA GLU A 356 -1.32 21.01 7.86
C GLU A 356 -2.58 21.76 7.41
N GLN A 357 -2.91 21.75 6.12
CA GLN A 357 -4.17 22.32 5.62
C GLN A 357 -5.40 21.67 6.26
N VAL A 358 -5.42 20.33 6.36
CA VAL A 358 -6.52 19.61 7.03
C VAL A 358 -6.61 20.00 8.51
N TYR A 359 -5.47 20.12 9.21
CA TYR A 359 -5.47 20.58 10.60
C TYR A 359 -5.99 22.01 10.75
N GLN A 360 -5.61 22.93 9.85
CA GLN A 360 -6.10 24.30 9.86
C GLN A 360 -7.60 24.37 9.56
N ASP A 361 -8.10 23.59 8.60
CA ASP A 361 -9.53 23.52 8.28
C ASP A 361 -10.34 22.98 9.46
N VAL A 362 -9.85 21.93 10.14
CA VAL A 362 -10.49 21.39 11.34
C VAL A 362 -10.47 22.41 12.48
N ALA A 363 -9.35 23.10 12.70
CA ALA A 363 -9.25 24.13 13.72
C ALA A 363 -10.22 25.30 13.45
N LYS A 364 -10.33 25.73 12.20
CA LYS A 364 -11.26 26.79 11.78
C LYS A 364 -12.71 26.38 11.98
N ARG A 365 -13.08 25.16 11.54
CA ARG A 365 -14.43 24.61 11.79
C ARG A 365 -14.76 24.57 13.27
N ASN A 366 -13.82 24.15 14.12
CA ASN A 366 -14.03 24.14 15.57
C ASN A 366 -14.22 25.55 16.16
N ALA A 367 -13.42 26.53 15.74
CA ALA A 367 -13.58 27.92 16.18
C ALA A 367 -14.93 28.53 15.73
N ASP A 368 -15.33 28.24 14.48
CA ASP A 368 -16.62 28.67 13.94
C ASP A 368 -17.79 28.00 14.68
N LEU A 369 -17.66 26.71 15.04
CA LEU A 369 -18.62 25.99 15.89
C LEU A 369 -18.72 26.60 17.29
N GLU A 370 -17.60 26.90 17.94
CA GLU A 370 -17.58 27.50 19.28
C GLU A 370 -18.23 28.88 19.30
N THR A 371 -17.95 29.70 18.28
CA THR A 371 -18.58 31.00 18.09
C THR A 371 -20.09 30.85 17.87
N GLY A 372 -20.50 29.90 17.03
CA GLY A 372 -21.92 29.62 16.75
C GLY A 372 -22.69 29.11 17.97
N VAL A 373 -22.09 28.24 18.78
CA VAL A 373 -22.68 27.76 20.05
C VAL A 373 -22.81 28.90 21.06
N THR A 374 -21.80 29.75 21.17
CA THR A 374 -21.85 30.93 22.07
C THR A 374 -22.97 31.89 21.67
N HIS A 375 -23.13 32.16 20.38
CA HIS A 375 -24.24 32.98 19.87
C HIS A 375 -25.60 32.33 20.16
N LEU A 376 -25.75 31.01 19.97
CA LEU A 376 -26.98 30.29 20.31
C LEU A 376 -27.34 30.44 21.79
N LYS A 377 -26.35 30.28 22.67
CA LYS A 377 -26.53 30.44 24.11
C LYS A 377 -26.96 31.86 24.48
N GLU A 378 -26.41 32.87 23.82
CA GLU A 378 -26.82 34.26 24.03
C GLU A 378 -28.28 34.48 23.62
N VAL A 379 -28.68 34.03 22.42
CA VAL A 379 -30.07 34.16 21.96
C VAL A 379 -31.02 33.42 22.89
N GLN A 380 -30.66 32.21 23.34
CA GLN A 380 -31.45 31.45 24.30
C GLN A 380 -31.62 32.22 25.63
N THR A 381 -30.55 32.87 26.11
CA THR A 381 -30.59 33.67 27.33
C THR A 381 -31.47 34.91 27.17
N ARG A 382 -31.39 35.60 26.03
CA ARG A 382 -32.29 36.73 25.70
C ARG A 382 -33.75 36.29 25.61
N LEU A 383 -34.02 35.13 25.00
CA LEU A 383 -35.36 34.53 24.96
C LEU A 383 -35.88 34.23 26.38
N ALA A 384 -35.04 33.64 27.24
CA ALA A 384 -35.40 33.31 28.61
C ALA A 384 -35.71 34.56 29.45
N ASN A 385 -35.06 35.69 29.15
CA ASN A 385 -35.31 36.98 29.77
C ASN A 385 -36.53 37.73 29.21
N GLY A 386 -37.27 37.12 28.27
CA GLY A 386 -38.52 37.68 27.72
C GLY A 386 -38.36 38.46 26.40
N ASP A 387 -37.16 38.55 25.82
CA ASP A 387 -36.98 39.14 24.49
C ASP A 387 -37.32 38.12 23.39
N VAL A 388 -38.63 37.96 23.14
CA VAL A 388 -39.18 37.07 22.12
C VAL A 388 -38.84 37.48 20.68
N ARG A 389 -38.22 38.65 20.47
CA ARG A 389 -37.76 39.11 19.15
C ARG A 389 -36.34 38.67 18.82
N ALA A 390 -35.57 38.16 19.79
CA ALA A 390 -34.25 37.63 19.52
C ALA A 390 -34.33 36.44 18.53
N ARG A 391 -33.40 36.40 17.58
CA ARG A 391 -33.34 35.38 16.53
C ARG A 391 -31.90 34.87 16.41
N ALA A 392 -31.76 33.55 16.27
CA ALA A 392 -30.48 32.92 15.96
C ALA A 392 -30.25 33.03 14.45
N GLN A 393 -29.31 33.87 14.05
CA GLN A 393 -28.81 33.94 12.67
C GLN A 393 -27.48 33.21 12.63
N ILE A 394 -27.47 31.96 12.17
CA ILE A 394 -26.24 31.18 12.07
C ILE A 394 -25.87 30.98 10.61
N ARG A 395 -24.59 31.13 10.33
CA ARG A 395 -23.98 31.01 8.99
C ARG A 395 -23.36 29.63 8.72
N ASN A 396 -23.24 28.78 9.76
CA ASN A 396 -22.74 27.41 9.68
C ASN A 396 -23.85 26.39 9.46
N ASP A 397 -23.63 25.48 8.51
CA ASP A 397 -24.57 24.38 8.18
C ASP A 397 -24.79 23.43 9.37
N ASP A 398 -23.75 23.11 10.14
CA ASP A 398 -23.80 22.12 11.23
C ASP A 398 -24.70 22.55 12.40
N LEU A 399 -24.86 23.85 12.64
CA LEU A 399 -25.69 24.39 13.74
C LEU A 399 -27.07 24.88 13.25
N TRP A 400 -27.33 24.78 11.94
CA TRP A 400 -28.55 25.24 11.32
C TRP A 400 -29.83 24.57 11.90
N PRO A 401 -29.86 23.26 12.18
CA PRO A 401 -31.03 22.62 12.78
C PRO A 401 -31.35 23.18 14.17
N LEU A 402 -30.32 23.44 14.99
CA LEU A 402 -30.48 24.01 16.32
C LEU A 402 -30.96 25.46 16.27
N ALA A 403 -30.40 26.28 15.37
CA ALA A 403 -30.85 27.66 15.14
C ALA A 403 -32.32 27.74 14.73
N THR A 404 -32.72 26.87 13.80
CA THR A 404 -34.08 26.81 13.28
C THR A 404 -35.06 26.38 14.37
N GLY A 405 -34.70 25.35 15.16
CA GLY A 405 -35.48 24.95 16.32
C GLY A 405 -35.67 26.08 17.34
N LEU A 406 -34.61 26.82 17.65
CA LEU A 406 -34.66 27.96 18.57
C LEU A 406 -35.57 29.09 18.05
N ASN A 407 -35.48 29.42 16.75
CA ASN A 407 -36.33 30.44 16.12
C ASN A 407 -37.81 30.02 16.13
N LEU A 408 -38.12 28.74 15.89
CA LEU A 408 -39.48 28.21 15.97
C LEU A 408 -40.03 28.29 17.41
N MET A 409 -39.21 28.00 18.41
CA MET A 409 -39.58 28.16 19.82
C MET A 409 -39.90 29.62 20.15
N ALA A 410 -39.08 30.56 19.68
CA ALA A 410 -39.33 32.00 19.83
C ALA A 410 -40.66 32.44 19.21
N ASP A 411 -40.99 31.92 18.02
CA ASP A 411 -42.25 32.22 17.34
C ASP A 411 -43.47 31.66 18.11
N ARG A 412 -43.35 30.44 18.64
CA ARG A 412 -44.39 29.85 19.50
C ARG A 412 -44.58 30.64 20.80
N MET A 413 -43.50 31.07 21.46
CA MET A 413 -43.58 31.91 22.66
C MET A 413 -44.26 33.25 22.35
N MET A 414 -43.90 33.91 21.25
CA MET A 414 -44.52 35.17 20.84
C MET A 414 -46.04 35.00 20.59
N ARG A 415 -46.45 33.93 19.90
CA ARG A 415 -47.87 33.63 19.69
C ARG A 415 -48.60 33.30 20.99
N SER A 416 -47.96 32.56 21.89
CA SER A 416 -48.52 32.23 23.21
C SER A 416 -48.73 33.50 24.06
N GLU A 417 -47.75 34.41 24.08
CA GLU A 417 -47.84 35.69 24.78
C GLU A 417 -48.96 36.56 24.19
N GLN A 418 -49.06 36.64 22.86
CA GLN A 418 -50.14 37.35 22.17
C GLN A 418 -51.51 36.76 22.50
N ASN A 419 -51.64 35.43 22.48
CA ASN A 419 -52.88 34.74 22.83
C ASN A 419 -53.26 34.97 24.30
N GLN A 420 -52.30 34.96 25.22
CA GLN A 420 -52.56 35.24 26.63
C GLN A 420 -52.98 36.70 26.85
N ARG A 421 -52.33 37.66 26.19
CA ARG A 421 -52.76 39.07 26.20
C ARG A 421 -54.15 39.24 25.60
N TYR A 422 -54.44 38.55 24.50
CA TYR A 422 -55.76 38.55 23.88
C TYR A 422 -56.81 37.97 24.83
N ALA A 423 -56.55 36.80 25.42
CA ALA A 423 -57.44 36.17 26.41
C ALA A 423 -57.66 37.04 27.66
N GLN A 424 -56.63 37.74 28.14
CA GLN A 424 -56.77 38.70 29.24
C GLN A 424 -57.63 39.90 28.82
N LYS A 425 -57.44 40.44 27.61
CA LYS A 425 -58.28 41.52 27.09
C LYS A 425 -59.73 41.08 26.94
N THR A 426 -59.98 39.88 26.40
CA THR A 426 -61.34 39.36 26.24
C THR A 426 -61.99 39.05 27.59
N MET A 427 -61.27 38.45 28.54
CA MET A 427 -61.77 38.20 29.89
C MET A 427 -62.08 39.52 30.63
N LYS A 428 -61.22 40.53 30.50
CA LYS A 428 -61.48 41.88 31.03
C LYS A 428 -62.73 42.50 30.40
N ALA A 429 -62.86 42.43 29.07
CA ALA A 429 -64.03 42.95 28.38
C ALA A 429 -65.33 42.21 28.78
N ILE A 430 -65.29 40.88 28.93
CA ILE A 430 -66.44 40.09 29.40
C ILE A 430 -66.81 40.48 30.84
N SER A 431 -65.83 40.64 31.73
CA SER A 431 -66.07 41.06 33.11
C SER A 431 -66.61 42.49 33.21
N ASP A 432 -66.08 43.41 32.39
CA ASP A 432 -66.59 44.78 32.30
C ASP A 432 -68.03 44.79 31.77
N LEU A 433 -68.35 43.93 30.80
CA LEU A 433 -69.70 43.75 30.26
C LEU A 433 -70.67 43.16 31.30
N SER A 434 -70.26 42.15 32.06
CA SER A 434 -71.11 41.55 33.10
C SER A 434 -71.42 42.56 34.21
N MET A 435 -70.43 43.34 34.65
CA MET A 435 -70.63 44.44 35.61
C MET A 435 -71.57 45.52 35.06
N ALA A 436 -71.44 45.88 33.78
CA ALA A 436 -72.35 46.85 33.14
C ALA A 436 -73.79 46.32 33.09
N LEU A 437 -73.99 45.03 32.81
CA LEU A 437 -75.32 44.39 32.81
C LEU A 437 -75.91 44.28 34.22
N GLU A 438 -75.10 43.99 35.23
CA GLU A 438 -75.52 43.91 36.63
C GLU A 438 -75.92 45.29 37.20
N LYS A 439 -75.21 46.36 36.80
CA LYS A 439 -75.57 47.75 37.09
C LYS A 439 -76.90 48.16 36.45
N ARG A 440 -77.18 47.69 35.23
CA ARG A 440 -78.48 47.91 34.56
C ARG A 440 -79.64 47.28 35.32
N ARG A 441 -79.43 46.11 35.94
CA ARG A 441 -80.43 45.44 36.81
C ARG A 441 -80.80 46.26 38.04
N HIS A 442 -79.93 47.18 38.48
CA HIS A 442 -80.13 48.09 39.61
C HIS A 442 -80.57 49.52 39.18
N ASN A 443 -81.23 49.67 38.01
CA ASN A 443 -81.77 50.94 37.49
C ASN A 443 -80.74 52.07 37.20
N THR A 444 -79.50 51.72 36.85
CA THR A 444 -78.54 52.69 36.28
C THR A 444 -78.45 52.58 34.75
N PRO A 445 -78.24 53.70 34.01
CA PRO A 445 -78.17 53.67 32.55
C PRO A 445 -76.95 52.87 32.09
N PHE A 446 -77.19 51.97 31.12
CA PHE A 446 -76.17 51.06 30.60
C PHE A 446 -75.23 51.78 29.65
N VAL A 447 -73.98 52.00 30.07
CA VAL A 447 -72.91 52.53 29.21
C VAL A 447 -71.98 51.38 28.84
N LEU A 448 -71.76 51.19 27.54
CA LEU A 448 -70.88 50.13 27.06
C LEU A 448 -69.41 50.49 27.37
N PRO A 449 -68.66 49.67 28.10
CA PRO A 449 -67.25 49.93 28.37
C PRO A 449 -66.43 49.96 27.07
N ALA A 450 -65.52 50.93 26.93
CA ALA A 450 -64.66 51.07 25.74
C ALA A 450 -63.81 49.80 25.47
N SER A 451 -63.47 49.05 26.52
CA SER A 451 -62.83 47.74 26.45
C SER A 451 -63.54 46.77 25.50
N CYS A 452 -64.87 46.79 25.48
CA CYS A 452 -65.70 45.88 24.67
C CYS A 452 -65.78 46.25 23.19
N LEU A 453 -65.55 47.53 22.86
CA LEU A 453 -65.52 48.02 21.48
C LEU A 453 -64.20 47.67 20.78
N GLU A 454 -63.08 47.69 21.49
CA GLU A 454 -61.76 47.41 20.91
C GLU A 454 -61.40 45.92 20.84
N SER A 455 -61.82 45.10 21.81
CA SER A 455 -61.29 43.73 21.93
C SER A 455 -62.11 42.64 21.25
N LEU A 456 -63.40 42.86 20.98
CA LEU A 456 -64.34 41.80 20.56
C LEU A 456 -65.36 42.33 19.52
N PRO A 457 -65.01 42.35 18.22
CA PRO A 457 -65.90 42.84 17.17
C PRO A 457 -67.18 41.99 17.01
N GLU A 458 -67.14 40.70 17.37
CA GLU A 458 -68.32 39.82 17.31
C GLU A 458 -69.36 40.14 18.39
N LEU A 459 -68.93 40.50 19.59
CA LEU A 459 -69.83 40.89 20.68
C LEU A 459 -70.50 42.24 20.40
N HIS A 460 -69.77 43.17 19.78
CA HIS A 460 -70.34 44.42 19.28
C HIS A 460 -71.48 44.17 18.28
N ARG A 461 -71.28 43.21 17.35
CA ARG A 461 -72.29 42.82 16.36
C ARG A 461 -73.50 42.11 16.97
N LEU A 462 -73.29 41.26 17.98
CA LEU A 462 -74.34 40.55 18.72
C LEU A 462 -75.18 41.50 19.59
N LEU A 463 -74.55 42.49 20.23
CA LEU A 463 -75.24 43.53 21.00
C LEU A 463 -76.11 44.43 20.12
N GLN A 464 -75.63 44.76 18.90
CA GLN A 464 -76.42 45.48 17.91
C GLN A 464 -77.64 44.67 17.44
N LEU A 465 -77.50 43.35 17.25
CA LEU A 465 -78.60 42.47 16.86
C LEU A 465 -79.66 42.27 17.96
N MET A 466 -79.27 42.36 19.24
CA MET A 466 -80.21 42.30 20.39
C MET A 466 -80.92 43.64 20.69
N GLY A 467 -80.77 44.67 19.85
CA GLY A 467 -81.47 45.95 20.01
C GLY A 467 -80.93 46.84 21.13
N LEU A 468 -79.76 46.52 21.69
CA LEU A 468 -79.06 47.32 22.69
C LEU A 468 -78.21 48.38 21.97
N LYS A 469 -78.80 49.52 21.65
CA LYS A 469 -78.04 50.69 21.22
C LYS A 469 -77.18 51.15 22.39
N ALA A 470 -75.86 51.03 22.24
CA ALA A 470 -74.91 51.69 23.11
C ALA A 470 -75.04 53.20 22.87
N ASP A 471 -75.61 53.93 23.83
CA ASP A 471 -75.38 55.37 23.87
C ASP A 471 -73.89 55.54 24.17
N ALA A 472 -73.15 55.90 23.14
CA ALA A 472 -71.79 56.36 23.26
C ALA A 472 -71.82 57.58 24.19
N ALA A 473 -71.39 57.40 25.43
CA ALA A 473 -71.04 58.54 26.27
C ALA A 473 -69.89 59.26 25.57
N ASN A 474 -70.22 60.39 24.94
CA ASN A 474 -69.28 61.40 24.46
C ASN A 474 -68.23 61.66 25.53
N SER A 475 -66.98 61.29 25.24
CA SER A 475 -65.84 62.09 25.66
C SER A 475 -65.23 62.69 24.39
N THR A 476 -65.73 63.88 24.06
CA THR A 476 -64.99 65.05 23.57
C THR A 476 -63.85 64.86 22.55
N SER A 477 -64.15 65.34 21.33
CA SER A 477 -63.30 66.13 20.41
C SER A 477 -61.99 66.73 21.00
N ILE A 478 -60.78 66.44 20.46
CA ILE A 478 -60.05 67.04 19.29
C ILE A 478 -59.31 68.36 19.69
N PRO A 479 -58.03 68.65 19.28
CA PRO A 479 -57.63 68.73 17.86
C PRO A 479 -56.22 68.32 17.37
N ASN A 480 -56.22 67.95 16.08
CA ASN A 480 -55.33 68.30 14.95
C ASN A 480 -53.79 68.08 15.02
N THR A 481 -53.35 67.10 14.21
CA THR A 481 -52.32 67.11 13.14
C THR A 481 -51.51 68.40 12.84
N PRO A 482 -50.38 68.38 12.05
CA PRO A 482 -49.76 67.30 11.26
C PRO A 482 -48.20 67.26 11.28
N HIS A 483 -47.64 66.35 10.47
CA HIS A 483 -46.36 66.37 9.75
C HIS A 483 -45.13 65.60 10.26
N SER A 484 -44.67 64.77 9.33
CA SER A 484 -43.35 64.15 9.18
C SER A 484 -42.18 65.14 9.22
N VAL A 485 -41.01 64.65 9.64
CA VAL A 485 -39.72 64.62 8.89
C VAL A 485 -38.57 64.43 9.91
N ASN A 486 -37.76 63.37 9.73
CA ASN A 486 -36.39 63.22 10.29
C ASN A 486 -35.47 64.29 9.66
N PRO A 487 -34.35 64.82 10.25
CA PRO A 487 -33.36 64.08 11.05
C PRO A 487 -32.55 64.91 12.10
N ALA A 488 -31.49 64.28 12.64
CA ALA A 488 -30.19 64.86 13.08
C ALA A 488 -29.96 65.23 14.58
N THR A 489 -28.98 64.50 15.16
CA THR A 489 -27.86 64.90 16.04
C THR A 489 -27.90 66.18 16.89
N PRO A 490 -27.20 66.15 18.04
CA PRO A 490 -26.04 67.03 18.19
C PRO A 490 -24.75 66.35 18.72
N ARG A 491 -23.61 66.81 18.17
CA ARG A 491 -22.19 66.74 18.63
C ARG A 491 -21.93 67.89 19.65
N PRO A 492 -20.71 68.15 20.20
CA PRO A 492 -19.40 67.43 20.21
C PRO A 492 -18.67 67.41 21.60
N SER A 493 -17.62 66.57 21.75
CA SER A 493 -16.27 66.98 22.24
C SER A 493 -15.25 65.82 22.29
N MET A 494 -14.04 66.06 21.75
CA MET A 494 -12.77 65.33 21.99
C MET A 494 -12.11 65.85 23.30
N PRO A 495 -10.99 65.31 23.85
CA PRO A 495 -9.95 64.38 23.36
C PRO A 495 -9.71 63.19 24.35
N ALA A 496 -8.77 62.24 24.29
CA ALA A 496 -7.39 62.18 23.80
C ALA A 496 -6.91 60.71 23.66
N THR A 497 -5.95 60.47 22.77
CA THR A 497 -5.10 59.26 22.71
C THR A 497 -4.22 59.10 23.97
N PRO A 498 -3.86 57.86 24.37
CA PRO A 498 -2.49 57.42 24.09
C PRO A 498 -2.29 55.91 23.78
N ARG A 499 -1.35 55.70 22.85
CA ARG A 499 -0.29 54.65 22.67
C ARG A 499 -0.53 53.13 22.89
N PRO A 500 0.18 52.29 22.11
CA PRO A 500 0.08 50.83 22.13
C PRO A 500 0.92 50.21 23.26
N SER A 501 0.33 49.26 23.99
CA SER A 501 1.07 48.35 24.87
C SER A 501 1.36 47.04 24.13
N ILE A 502 2.65 46.78 23.97
CA ILE A 502 3.32 45.56 23.49
C ILE A 502 2.70 44.29 24.10
N PRO A 503 2.49 43.19 23.36
CA PRO A 503 2.22 41.90 24.00
C PRO A 503 3.49 41.42 24.69
N ALA A 504 3.41 41.25 26.01
CA ALA A 504 4.42 40.58 26.79
C ALA A 504 4.58 39.13 26.30
N THR A 505 5.81 38.78 25.95
CA THR A 505 6.33 37.43 25.81
C THR A 505 5.96 36.57 27.03
N PRO A 506 5.36 35.38 26.87
CA PRO A 506 5.43 34.37 27.91
C PRO A 506 6.80 33.69 27.84
N GLN A 507 7.62 33.91 28.87
CA GLN A 507 8.75 33.04 29.18
C GLN A 507 8.27 31.60 29.46
N PRO A 508 9.10 30.59 29.17
CA PRO A 508 8.75 29.18 29.30
C PRO A 508 8.95 28.69 30.74
N THR A 509 8.01 27.92 31.29
CA THR A 509 8.20 27.11 32.51
C THR A 509 7.29 25.88 32.48
N PRO A 510 7.63 24.79 33.19
CA PRO A 510 8.29 23.66 32.55
C PRO A 510 7.45 22.37 32.58
N SER A 511 7.75 21.50 31.62
CA SER A 511 7.59 20.04 31.62
C SER A 511 6.76 19.41 32.76
N SER A 512 5.52 19.03 32.47
CA SER A 512 4.82 17.98 33.21
C SER A 512 4.88 16.68 32.41
N GLN A 513 5.46 15.66 33.05
CA GLN A 513 5.64 14.31 32.57
C GLN A 513 4.31 13.69 32.09
N GLN A 514 4.27 13.27 30.82
CA GLN A 514 3.23 12.39 30.32
C GLN A 514 3.35 11.01 30.99
N GLN A 515 2.43 10.73 31.91
CA GLN A 515 2.15 9.38 32.38
C GLN A 515 1.53 8.55 31.24
N ARG A 516 2.13 7.39 30.95
CA ARG A 516 1.58 6.33 30.10
C ARG A 516 0.24 5.84 30.66
N PRO A 517 -0.80 5.60 29.84
CA PRO A 517 -1.97 4.87 30.29
C PRO A 517 -1.71 3.36 30.30
N THR A 518 -1.99 2.74 31.45
CA THR A 518 -2.06 1.28 31.66
C THR A 518 -3.27 0.67 30.91
N PRO A 519 -3.16 -0.56 30.38
CA PRO A 519 -4.26 -1.21 29.67
C PRO A 519 -5.27 -1.83 30.65
N SER A 520 -6.56 -1.55 30.42
CA SER A 520 -7.69 -2.09 31.17
C SER A 520 -7.94 -3.58 30.85
N LEU A 521 -8.01 -4.40 31.90
CA LEU A 521 -8.42 -5.80 31.86
C LEU A 521 -9.91 -5.93 31.50
N LYS A 522 -10.23 -6.70 30.46
CA LYS A 522 -11.61 -7.11 30.12
C LYS A 522 -12.09 -8.24 31.06
N PRO A 523 -13.38 -8.30 31.43
CA PRO A 523 -13.91 -9.38 32.26
C PRO A 523 -14.10 -10.70 31.49
N TRP A 524 -13.73 -11.79 32.15
CA TRP A 524 -13.78 -13.18 31.73
C TRP A 524 -15.24 -13.68 31.66
N ARG A 525 -15.64 -14.39 30.58
CA ARG A 525 -16.94 -15.08 30.45
C ARG A 525 -16.74 -16.60 30.52
N PRO A 526 -17.53 -17.35 31.30
CA PRO A 526 -17.42 -18.81 31.36
C PRO A 526 -18.17 -19.50 30.21
N THR A 527 -17.57 -20.58 29.69
CA THR A 527 -18.13 -21.49 28.68
C THR A 527 -19.10 -22.52 29.28
N PRO A 528 -20.20 -22.91 28.58
CA PRO A 528 -21.11 -23.95 29.05
C PRO A 528 -20.60 -25.37 28.72
N PRO A 529 -21.06 -26.41 29.44
CA PRO A 529 -20.51 -27.76 29.36
C PRO A 529 -20.99 -28.54 28.13
N ARG A 530 -20.11 -29.42 27.66
CA ARG A 530 -20.29 -30.35 26.53
C ARG A 530 -20.93 -31.63 27.06
N ASN A 531 -22.17 -31.92 26.66
CA ASN A 531 -22.79 -33.22 26.94
C ASN A 531 -22.14 -34.32 26.09
N ARG A 532 -22.01 -35.49 26.71
CA ARG A 532 -21.44 -36.75 26.18
C ARG A 532 -22.23 -37.32 25.02
#